data_AF-A0A225CYX8-F1
#
_entry.id   AF-A0A225CYX8-F1
#
_cell.length_a   1.000
_cell.length_b   1.000
_cell.length_c   1.000
_cell.angle_alpha   90.00
_cell.angle_beta   90.00
_cell.angle_gamma   90.00
#
_symmetry.space_group_name_H-M   'P 1'
#
loop_
_entity.id
_entity.type
_entity.pdbx_description
1 polymer ?
#
loop_
_entity_poly.entity_id
_entity_poly.type
_entity_poly.pdbx_seq_one_letter_code
_entity_poly.pdbx_strand_id
1 'polypeptide(L)'
;MLVEWVVDWAELLADAARSDDDAQTLVSRLCRRGKAIARFVLLWCEPKTRATAVQLAAVERFAWPLPTCRIEPPDLMHQILAWENQHCS
;
A
#
# COMPACT_ATOMS: atom_id res chain seq x y z
N MET A 1 6.63 -6.33 -8.19
CA MET A 1 5.61 -6.50 -7.15
C MET A 1 4.86 -5.22 -6.77
N LEU A 2 5.45 -4.19 -6.14
CA LEU A 2 4.68 -2.96 -5.85
C LEU A 2 4.30 -2.19 -7.12
N VAL A 3 5.25 -2.04 -8.06
CA VAL A 3 4.97 -1.39 -9.34
C VAL A 3 3.92 -2.16 -10.13
N GLU A 4 4.07 -3.49 -10.23
CA GLU A 4 3.08 -4.38 -10.85
C GLU A 4 1.70 -4.19 -10.21
N TRP A 5 1.60 -4.23 -8.87
CA TRP A 5 0.33 -4.00 -8.17
C TRP A 5 -0.28 -2.63 -8.48
N VAL A 6 0.52 -1.56 -8.55
CA VAL A 6 0.01 -0.23 -8.93
C VAL A 6 -0.44 -0.20 -10.39
N VAL A 7 0.25 -0.88 -11.30
CA VAL A 7 -0.13 -0.95 -12.72
C VAL A 7 -1.45 -1.71 -12.88
N ASP A 8 -1.54 -2.93 -12.31
CA ASP A 8 -2.73 -3.77 -12.40
C ASP A 8 -3.98 -3.03 -11.87
N TRP A 9 -3.87 -2.37 -10.71
CA TRP A 9 -4.97 -1.59 -10.15
C TRP A 9 -5.24 -0.30 -10.93
N ALA A 10 -4.24 0.34 -11.51
CA ALA A 10 -4.45 1.54 -12.32
C ALA A 10 -5.24 1.21 -13.59
N GLU A 11 -4.96 0.08 -14.23
CA GLU A 11 -5.71 -0.42 -15.40
C GLU A 11 -7.18 -0.68 -15.03
N LEU A 12 -7.44 -1.41 -13.94
CA LEU A 12 -8.81 -1.68 -13.47
C LEU A 12 -9.58 -0.39 -13.11
N LEU A 13 -8.92 0.56 -12.44
CA LEU A 13 -9.55 1.83 -12.06
C LEU A 13 -9.82 2.73 -13.27
N ALA A 14 -8.95 2.70 -14.28
CA ALA A 14 -9.17 3.42 -15.53
C ALA A 14 -10.36 2.84 -16.31
N ASP A 15 -10.46 1.51 -16.40
CA ASP A 15 -11.59 0.82 -17.05
C ASP A 15 -12.93 1.06 -16.34
N ALA A 16 -12.91 1.21 -15.01
CA ALA A 16 -14.12 1.45 -14.21
C ALA A 16 -14.50 2.95 -14.08
N ALA A 17 -13.63 3.86 -14.50
CA ALA A 17 -13.84 5.30 -14.33
C ALA A 17 -14.96 5.84 -15.24
N ARG A 18 -15.70 6.83 -14.76
CA ARG A 18 -16.76 7.49 -15.56
C ARG A 18 -16.26 8.59 -16.49
N SER A 19 -15.03 9.05 -16.27
CA SER A 19 -14.37 10.09 -17.05
C SER A 19 -12.86 10.07 -16.81
N ASP A 20 -12.12 10.77 -17.66
CA ASP A 20 -10.65 10.92 -17.52
C ASP A 20 -10.26 11.59 -16.19
N ASP A 21 -11.02 12.59 -15.74
CA ASP A 21 -10.79 13.25 -14.44
C ASP A 21 -11.02 12.30 -13.24
N ASP A 22 -12.01 11.41 -13.36
CA ASP A 22 -12.30 10.37 -12.36
C ASP A 22 -11.17 9.35 -12.33
N ALA A 23 -10.73 8.86 -13.51
CA ALA A 23 -9.60 7.95 -13.65
C ALA A 23 -8.32 8.55 -13.04
N GLN A 24 -8.01 9.81 -13.36
CA GLN A 24 -6.84 10.50 -12.83
C GLN A 24 -6.90 10.63 -11.30
N THR A 25 -8.09 10.89 -10.75
CA THR A 25 -8.30 10.97 -9.30
C THR A 25 -8.08 9.61 -8.64
N LEU A 26 -8.61 8.53 -9.21
CA LEU A 26 -8.46 7.17 -8.71
C LEU A 26 -7.00 6.71 -8.76
N VAL A 27 -6.31 6.90 -9.89
CA VAL A 27 -4.89 6.56 -10.06
C VAL A 27 -4.00 7.38 -9.13
N SER A 28 -4.31 8.66 -8.92
CA SER A 28 -3.56 9.49 -7.97
C SER A 28 -3.69 9.00 -6.53
N ARG A 29 -4.90 8.57 -6.13
CA ARG A 29 -5.15 7.97 -4.81
C ARG A 29 -4.41 6.64 -4.67
N LEU A 30 -4.44 5.78 -5.68
CA LEU A 30 -3.71 4.52 -5.72
C LEU A 30 -2.20 4.75 -5.57
N CYS A 31 -1.63 5.67 -6.34
CA CYS A 31 -0.22 6.04 -6.26
C CYS A 31 0.16 6.51 -4.85
N ARG A 32 -0.69 7.33 -4.22
CA ARG A 32 -0.46 7.80 -2.84
C ARG A 32 -0.49 6.62 -1.86
N ARG A 33 -1.45 5.71 -1.98
CA ARG A 33 -1.55 4.49 -1.15
C ARG A 33 -0.30 3.62 -1.30
N GLY A 34 0.14 3.34 -2.53
CA GLY A 34 1.35 2.57 -2.81
C GLY A 34 2.62 3.20 -2.22
N LYS A 35 2.77 4.53 -2.31
CA LYS A 35 3.89 5.26 -1.68
C LYS A 35 3.87 5.13 -0.15
N ALA A 36 2.69 5.19 0.46
CA ALA A 36 2.54 5.03 1.90
C ALA A 36 2.91 3.61 2.35
N ILE A 37 2.47 2.58 1.62
CA ILE A 37 2.87 1.18 1.83
C ILE A 37 4.38 1.03 1.74
N ALA A 38 5.00 1.52 0.66
CA ALA A 38 6.46 1.44 0.48
C ALA A 38 7.22 2.07 1.65
N ARG A 39 6.78 3.25 2.08
CA ARG A 39 7.38 3.96 3.21
C ARG A 39 7.21 3.18 4.51
N PHE A 40 6.05 2.57 4.73
CA PHE A 40 5.81 1.72 5.90
C PHE A 40 6.78 0.53 5.91
N VAL A 41 6.93 -0.19 4.80
CA VAL A 41 7.84 -1.34 4.71
C VAL A 41 9.28 -0.95 5.07
N LEU A 42 9.77 0.17 4.50
CA LEU A 42 11.11 0.67 4.80
C LEU A 42 11.30 1.03 6.28
N LEU A 43 10.31 1.70 6.89
CA LEU A 43 10.37 2.08 8.31
C LEU A 43 10.19 0.87 9.24
N TRP A 44 9.42 -0.14 8.85
CA TRP A 44 9.14 -1.29 9.70
C TRP A 44 10.33 -2.24 9.82
N CYS A 45 11.11 -2.38 8.74
CA CYS A 45 12.27 -3.27 8.66
C CYS A 45 13.52 -2.70 9.32
N GLU A 46 13.57 -1.39 9.60
CA GLU A 46 14.64 -0.74 10.36
C GLU A 46 14.25 -0.63 11.85
N PRO A 47 14.94 -1.33 12.78
CA PRO A 47 14.57 -1.35 14.19
C PRO A 47 14.42 0.04 14.82
N LYS A 48 15.24 1.01 14.40
CA LYS A 48 15.22 2.37 14.96
C LYS A 48 14.01 3.20 14.54
N THR A 49 13.32 2.82 13.46
CA THR A 49 12.22 3.62 12.87
C THR A 49 10.87 2.91 12.94
N ARG A 50 10.78 1.75 13.60
CA ARG A 50 9.55 0.97 13.76
C ARG A 50 8.43 1.74 14.47
N ALA A 51 8.75 2.59 15.46
CA ALA A 51 7.75 3.46 16.09
C ALA A 51 7.13 4.46 15.08
N THR A 52 7.94 5.01 14.18
CA THR A 52 7.48 5.88 13.09
C THR A 52 6.61 5.11 12.10
N ALA A 53 6.91 3.84 11.83
CA ALA A 53 6.07 2.98 11.00
C ALA A 53 4.68 2.78 11.62
N VAL A 54 4.59 2.58 12.93
CA VAL A 54 3.30 2.49 13.66
C VAL A 54 2.51 3.79 13.55
N GLN A 55 3.16 4.94 13.71
CA GLN A 55 2.51 6.24 13.55
C GLN A 55 2.00 6.45 12.13
N LEU A 56 2.80 6.10 11.12
CA LEU A 56 2.39 6.14 9.72
C LEU A 56 1.16 5.26 9.49
N ALA A 57 1.14 4.05 10.05
CA ALA A 57 0.01 3.15 9.93
C ALA A 57 -1.28 3.72 10.54
N ALA A 58 -1.18 4.41 11.69
CA ALA A 58 -2.32 5.06 12.31
C ALA A 58 -2.85 6.24 11.46
N VAL A 59 -1.95 7.08 10.94
CA VAL A 59 -2.33 8.26 10.13
C VAL A 59 -2.93 7.86 8.79
N GLU A 60 -2.35 6.86 8.12
CA GLU A 60 -2.83 6.32 6.84
C GLU A 60 -3.99 5.31 7.02
N ARG A 61 -4.39 5.07 8.28
CA ARG A 61 -5.48 4.17 8.69
C ARG A 61 -5.34 2.79 8.02
N PHE A 62 -4.14 2.24 8.08
CA PHE A 62 -3.90 0.89 7.60
C PHE A 62 -4.66 -0.12 8.46
N ALA A 63 -5.39 -1.00 7.79
CA ALA A 63 -6.29 -1.98 8.43
C ALA A 63 -5.70 -3.39 8.45
N TRP A 64 -4.60 -3.64 7.72
CA TRP A 64 -3.89 -4.91 7.78
C TRP A 64 -3.26 -5.13 9.17
N PRO A 65 -3.18 -6.38 9.65
CA PRO A 65 -2.53 -6.70 10.91
C PRO A 65 -1.04 -6.36 10.88
N LEU A 66 -0.53 -5.74 11.95
CA LEU A 66 0.89 -5.44 12.06
C LEU A 66 1.70 -6.72 12.34
N PRO A 67 2.86 -6.94 11.68
CA PRO A 67 3.67 -8.12 11.92
C PRO A 67 4.18 -8.19 13.36
N THR A 68 4.17 -9.36 13.98
CA THR A 68 4.71 -9.55 15.34
C THR A 68 6.18 -10.00 15.34
N CYS A 69 6.66 -10.55 14.23
CA CYS A 69 8.03 -11.02 14.04
C CYS A 69 8.85 -10.11 13.11
N ARG A 70 10.17 -10.35 13.05
CA ARG A 70 11.02 -9.76 12.01
C ARG A 70 10.70 -10.44 10.68
N ILE A 71 10.52 -9.63 9.66
CA ILE A 71 10.17 -10.05 8.31
C ILE A 71 11.01 -9.22 7.33
N GLU A 72 11.45 -9.86 6.25
CA GLU A 72 12.24 -9.18 5.24
C GLU A 72 11.34 -8.22 4.42
N PRO A 73 11.88 -7.09 3.94
CA PRO A 73 11.09 -6.08 3.24
C PRO A 73 10.25 -6.62 2.06
N PRO A 74 10.78 -7.51 1.19
CA PRO A 74 9.99 -8.07 0.10
C PRO A 74 8.79 -8.89 0.59
N ASP A 75 8.97 -9.71 1.62
CA ASP A 75 7.90 -10.57 2.16
C ASP A 75 6.81 -9.74 2.85
N LEU A 76 7.21 -8.69 3.58
CA LEU A 76 6.27 -7.77 4.22
C LEU A 76 5.43 -7.04 3.18
N MET A 77 6.08 -6.53 2.13
CA MET A 77 5.37 -5.90 1.02
C MET A 77 4.37 -6.88 0.40
N HIS A 78 4.76 -8.14 0.17
CA HIS A 78 3.90 -9.14 -0.44
C HIS A 78 2.67 -9.43 0.42
N GLN A 79 2.85 -9.59 1.73
CA GLN A 79 1.75 -9.81 2.68
C GLN A 79 0.76 -8.65 2.70
N ILE A 80 1.25 -7.40 2.69
CA ILE A 80 0.40 -6.21 2.68
C ILE A 80 -0.41 -6.12 1.38
N LEU A 81 0.24 -6.29 0.22
CA LEU A 81 -0.44 -6.20 -1.08
C LEU A 81 -1.45 -7.34 -1.28
N ALA A 82 -1.13 -8.54 -0.80
CA ALA A 82 -2.07 -9.66 -0.80
C ALA A 82 -3.30 -9.38 0.08
N TRP A 83 -3.11 -8.73 1.23
CA TRP A 83 -4.22 -8.33 2.10
C TRP A 83 -5.10 -7.25 1.45
N GLU A 84 -4.48 -6.21 0.85
CA GLU A 84 -5.20 -5.14 0.15
C GLU A 84 -6.04 -5.71 -1.01
N ASN A 85 -5.52 -6.68 -1.77
CA ASN A 85 -6.28 -7.35 -2.84
C ASN A 85 -7.53 -8.11 -2.34
N GLN A 86 -7.51 -8.58 -1.10
CA GLN A 86 -8.63 -9.34 -0.52
C GLN A 86 -9.68 -8.46 0.15
N HIS A 87 -9.32 -7.24 0.56
CA HIS A 87 -10.16 -6.40 1.43
C HIS A 87 -10.49 -5.02 0.85
N CYS A 88 -9.76 -4.54 -0.15
CA CYS A 88 -10.13 -3.36 -0.91
C CYS A 88 -11.02 -3.81 -2.08
N SER A 89 -12.32 -3.89 -1.81
CA SER A 89 -13.41 -3.94 -2.80
C SER A 89 -14.01 -2.55 -2.97
#